data_AF-A0A928E635-F1
#
_entry.id   AF-A0A928E635-F1
#
_cell.length_a   1.000
_cell.length_b   1.000
_cell.length_c   1.000
_cell.angle_alpha   90.00
_cell.angle_beta   90.00
_cell.angle_gamma   90.00
#
_symmetry.space_group_name_H-M   'P 1'
#
loop_
_entity.id
_entity.type
_entity.pdbx_description
1 polymer ?
#
loop_
_entity_poly.entity_id
_entity_poly.type
_entity_poly.pdbx_seq_one_letter_code
_entity_poly.pdbx_strand_id
1 'polypeptide(L)'
;MKRILGILSLFVMSAAGAADLRGNVSLNITSDTAAAAKNIAMTEARRQIVTDILGQYSDKDALNLVLGEADDNALNALIASTEIDDEQASPTTYSANISMTLDADAVRTWLAEKGVQNWLPDADNINRFVVWAELSSPIANWVELNDIARRENVDVAIKSINGNRLMFDLPMSSRGTFTIAIREGGWHYANMDGALRIWK
;
A
#
# COMPACT_ATOMS: atom_id res chain seq x y z
N MET A 1 -16.43 14.90 -36.69
CA MET A 1 -17.43 14.87 -35.59
C MET A 1 -17.10 13.72 -34.66
N LYS A 2 -16.73 14.02 -33.41
CA LYS A 2 -16.44 13.06 -32.34
C LYS A 2 -17.73 12.35 -31.93
N ARG A 3 -17.70 11.03 -31.81
CA ARG A 3 -18.69 10.24 -31.04
C ARG A 3 -17.94 9.52 -29.94
N ILE A 4 -18.10 10.05 -28.72
CA ILE A 4 -17.72 9.43 -27.46
C ILE A 4 -18.78 8.37 -27.19
N LEU A 5 -18.39 7.11 -27.00
CA LEU A 5 -19.30 6.06 -26.55
C LEU A 5 -18.82 5.52 -25.20
N GLY A 6 -19.77 5.47 -24.27
CA GLY A 6 -19.60 5.37 -22.83
C GLY A 6 -18.84 4.14 -22.34
N ILE A 7 -18.01 4.40 -21.34
CA ILE A 7 -17.35 3.45 -20.45
C ILE A 7 -18.44 2.79 -19.57
N LEU A 8 -18.58 1.47 -19.66
CA LEU A 8 -19.25 0.65 -18.65
C LEU A 8 -18.15 0.17 -17.69
N SER A 9 -17.90 0.92 -16.61
CA SER A 9 -17.01 0.49 -15.54
C SER A 9 -17.67 -0.63 -14.74
N LEU A 10 -17.24 -1.88 -14.95
CA LEU A 10 -17.44 -2.92 -13.95
C LEU A 10 -16.62 -2.54 -12.72
N PHE A 11 -17.31 -2.18 -11.63
CA PHE A 11 -16.70 -2.18 -10.30
C PHE A 11 -16.36 -3.63 -9.95
N VAL A 12 -15.08 -3.99 -10.08
CA VAL A 12 -14.58 -5.21 -9.46
C VAL A 12 -14.56 -4.94 -7.96
N MET A 13 -15.44 -5.59 -7.22
CA MET A 13 -15.34 -5.68 -5.76
C MET A 13 -14.02 -6.38 -5.45
N SER A 14 -12.99 -5.60 -5.13
CA SER A 14 -11.77 -6.13 -4.50
C SER A 14 -12.20 -6.84 -3.22
N ALA A 15 -11.82 -8.11 -3.07
CA ALA A 15 -12.04 -8.86 -1.85
C ALA A 15 -11.42 -8.08 -0.68
N ALA A 16 -12.27 -7.53 0.19
CA ALA A 16 -11.84 -6.79 1.36
C ALA A 16 -11.08 -7.76 2.29
N GLY A 17 -9.74 -7.66 2.34
CA GLY A 17 -8.92 -8.46 3.25
C GLY A 17 -7.43 -8.56 2.88
N ALA A 18 -7.07 -8.50 1.60
CA ALA A 18 -5.66 -8.55 1.17
C ALA A 18 -5.08 -7.13 1.02
N ALA A 19 -3.86 -6.90 1.50
CA ALA A 19 -3.12 -5.68 1.18
C ALA A 19 -2.97 -5.56 -0.33
N ASP A 20 -3.26 -4.38 -0.87
CA ASP A 20 -2.99 -4.10 -2.28
C ASP A 20 -1.49 -3.82 -2.42
N LEU A 21 -0.76 -4.81 -2.92
CA LEU A 21 0.67 -4.73 -3.17
C LEU A 21 0.98 -4.46 -4.63
N ARG A 22 0.03 -3.87 -5.37
CA ARG A 22 0.23 -3.45 -6.76
C ARG A 22 0.55 -1.97 -6.83
N GLY A 23 1.59 -1.63 -7.55
CA GLY A 23 1.98 -0.25 -7.86
C GLY A 23 2.10 -0.04 -9.36
N ASN A 24 1.99 1.21 -9.80
CA ASN A 24 2.10 1.60 -11.20
C ASN A 24 2.96 2.85 -11.34
N VAL A 25 3.70 2.94 -12.44
CA VAL A 25 4.54 4.10 -12.78
C VAL A 25 4.64 4.25 -14.29
N SER A 26 4.55 5.49 -14.78
CA SER A 26 4.77 5.85 -16.17
C SER A 26 6.16 6.45 -16.33
N LEU A 27 6.98 5.89 -17.21
CA LEU A 27 8.35 6.34 -17.42
C LEU A 27 8.62 6.65 -18.89
N ASN A 28 9.50 7.63 -19.12
CA ASN A 28 10.07 7.96 -20.41
C ASN A 28 11.55 8.32 -20.21
N ILE A 29 12.43 7.37 -20.53
CA ILE A 29 13.86 7.43 -20.24
C ILE A 29 14.64 7.48 -21.55
N THR A 30 15.62 8.37 -21.63
CA THR A 30 16.60 8.43 -22.73
C THR A 30 17.97 8.01 -22.22
N SER A 31 18.68 7.18 -22.99
CA SER A 31 20.03 6.68 -22.71
C SER A 31 20.81 6.46 -24.02
N ASP A 32 22.01 5.89 -23.94
CA ASP A 32 22.87 5.62 -25.10
C ASP A 32 22.21 4.64 -26.08
N THR A 33 21.39 3.72 -25.56
CA THR A 33 20.60 2.78 -26.35
C THR A 33 19.23 2.57 -25.72
N ALA A 34 18.27 2.13 -26.53
CA ALA A 34 16.94 1.71 -26.07
C ALA A 34 17.02 0.64 -24.96
N ALA A 35 17.97 -0.30 -25.09
CA ALA A 35 18.16 -1.36 -24.11
C ALA A 35 18.68 -0.82 -22.77
N ALA A 36 19.64 0.13 -22.80
CA ALA A 36 20.10 0.81 -21.61
C ALA A 36 18.97 1.64 -20.96
N ALA A 37 18.20 2.37 -21.77
CA ALA A 37 17.05 3.14 -21.30
C ALA A 37 15.98 2.25 -20.65
N LYS A 38 15.70 1.07 -21.25
CA LYS A 38 14.78 0.09 -20.68
C LYS A 38 15.27 -0.44 -19.34
N ASN A 39 16.55 -0.80 -19.21
CA ASN A 39 17.10 -1.28 -17.95
C ASN A 39 16.99 -0.23 -16.83
N ILE A 40 17.32 1.03 -17.15
CA ILE A 40 17.15 2.15 -16.22
C ILE A 40 15.68 2.30 -15.83
N ALA A 41 14.76 2.28 -16.80
CA ALA A 41 13.33 2.39 -16.54
C ALA A 41 12.81 1.27 -15.63
N MET A 42 13.25 0.02 -15.84
CA MET A 42 12.85 -1.11 -14.99
C MET A 42 13.39 -0.98 -13.56
N THR A 43 14.63 -0.52 -13.39
CA THR A 43 15.21 -0.28 -12.06
C THR A 43 14.51 0.87 -11.33
N GLU A 44 14.28 1.99 -12.02
CA GLU A 44 13.58 3.15 -11.44
C GLU A 44 12.15 2.79 -11.06
N ALA A 45 11.42 2.12 -11.96
CA ALA A 45 10.06 1.67 -11.70
C ALA A 45 9.99 0.79 -10.45
N ARG A 46 10.90 -0.18 -10.34
CA ARG A 46 10.96 -1.09 -9.19
C ARG A 46 11.20 -0.32 -7.90
N ARG A 47 12.19 0.58 -7.87
CA ARG A 47 12.54 1.36 -6.68
C ARG A 47 11.37 2.25 -6.24
N GLN A 48 10.74 2.94 -7.18
CA GLN A 48 9.60 3.79 -6.88
C GLN A 48 8.42 2.97 -6.34
N ILE A 49 8.03 1.90 -7.04
CA ILE A 49 6.90 1.05 -6.65
C ILE A 49 7.13 0.40 -5.27
N VAL A 50 8.32 -0.16 -5.02
CA VAL A 50 8.64 -0.75 -3.71
C VAL A 50 8.58 0.31 -2.61
N THR A 51 9.15 1.50 -2.83
CA THR A 51 9.12 2.59 -1.85
C THR A 51 7.68 3.02 -1.54
N ASP A 52 6.87 3.23 -2.57
CA ASP A 52 5.50 3.73 -2.45
C ASP A 52 4.58 2.72 -1.76
N ILE A 53 4.72 1.42 -2.06
CA ILE A 53 3.93 0.38 -1.41
C ILE A 53 4.42 0.17 0.02
N LEU A 54 5.71 -0.10 0.22
CA LEU A 54 6.22 -0.47 1.54
C LEU A 54 6.20 0.70 2.53
N GLY A 55 6.32 1.93 2.06
CA GLY A 55 6.21 3.14 2.89
C GLY A 55 4.81 3.36 3.46
N GLN A 56 3.82 2.61 2.97
CA GLN A 56 2.51 2.54 3.58
C GLN A 56 2.47 1.58 4.76
N TYR A 57 3.28 0.52 4.78
CA TYR A 57 3.23 -0.57 5.76
C TYR A 57 4.48 -0.70 6.62
N SER A 58 5.38 0.28 6.56
CA SER A 58 6.64 0.25 7.32
C SER A 58 6.98 1.62 7.86
N ASP A 59 7.84 1.66 8.88
CA ASP A 59 8.43 2.92 9.32
C ASP A 59 9.21 3.55 8.17
N LYS A 60 8.83 4.76 7.75
CA LYS A 60 9.35 5.39 6.54
C LYS A 60 10.83 5.70 6.63
N ASP A 61 11.31 6.11 7.80
CA ASP A 61 12.71 6.50 7.97
C ASP A 61 13.61 5.27 7.95
N ALA A 62 13.20 4.21 8.67
CA ALA A 62 13.89 2.92 8.63
C ALA A 62 13.84 2.29 7.23
N LEU A 63 12.69 2.36 6.55
CA LEU A 63 12.52 1.84 5.20
C LEU A 63 13.43 2.57 4.19
N ASN A 64 13.46 3.90 4.21
CA ASN A 64 14.27 4.69 3.29
C ASN A 64 15.76 4.39 3.45
N LEU A 65 16.23 4.17 4.69
CA LEU A 65 17.60 3.78 4.95
C LEU A 65 17.94 2.44 4.27
N VAL A 66 17.11 1.42 4.47
CA VAL A 66 17.38 0.08 3.93
C VAL A 66 17.19 0.00 2.42
N LEU A 67 16.28 0.79 1.84
CA LEU A 67 16.07 0.88 0.39
C LEU A 67 17.23 1.59 -0.32
N GLY A 68 17.85 2.58 0.34
CA GLY A 68 19.05 3.25 -0.17
C GLY A 68 20.26 2.33 -0.28
N GLU A 69 20.34 1.32 0.61
CA GLU A 69 21.40 0.31 0.62
C GLU A 69 21.05 -0.94 -0.19
N ALA A 70 19.78 -1.13 -0.56
CA ALA A 70 19.32 -2.29 -1.29
C ALA A 70 19.84 -2.29 -2.74
N ASP A 71 20.47 -3.39 -3.14
CA ASP A 71 20.81 -3.62 -4.54
C ASP A 71 19.57 -4.02 -5.36
N ASP A 72 19.72 -3.96 -6.68
CA ASP A 72 18.62 -4.24 -7.60
C ASP A 72 18.15 -5.70 -7.54
N ASN A 73 19.03 -6.65 -7.15
CA ASN A 73 18.69 -8.07 -7.04
C ASN A 73 17.77 -8.31 -5.83
N ALA A 74 18.09 -7.69 -4.69
CA ALA A 74 17.27 -7.75 -3.48
C ALA A 74 15.87 -7.19 -3.75
N LEU A 75 15.78 -6.03 -4.43
CA LEU A 75 14.49 -5.46 -4.80
C LEU A 75 13.74 -6.33 -5.82
N ASN A 76 14.46 -6.94 -6.78
CA ASN A 76 13.83 -7.79 -7.79
C ASN A 76 13.21 -9.05 -7.19
N ALA A 77 13.82 -9.59 -6.12
CA ALA A 77 13.27 -10.73 -5.38
C ALA A 77 11.94 -10.42 -4.66
N LEU A 78 11.60 -9.14 -4.50
CA LEU A 78 10.33 -8.72 -3.91
C LEU A 78 9.17 -8.70 -4.92
N ILE A 79 9.45 -8.87 -6.22
CA ILE A 79 8.45 -8.73 -7.28
C ILE A 79 7.84 -10.09 -7.63
N ALA A 80 6.53 -10.23 -7.40
CA ALA A 80 5.77 -11.41 -7.80
C ALA A 80 5.42 -11.39 -9.29
N SER A 81 5.04 -10.22 -9.82
CA SER A 81 4.68 -10.06 -11.23
C SER A 81 4.99 -8.66 -11.74
N THR A 82 5.23 -8.55 -13.05
CA THR A 82 5.41 -7.28 -13.77
C THR A 82 4.53 -7.28 -15.00
N GLU A 83 3.83 -6.18 -15.22
CA GLU A 83 3.04 -5.90 -16.40
C GLU A 83 3.57 -4.62 -17.04
N ILE A 84 3.67 -4.61 -18.38
CA ILE A 84 4.16 -3.46 -19.15
C ILE A 84 3.10 -3.14 -20.19
N ASP A 85 2.55 -1.94 -20.09
CA ASP A 85 1.56 -1.38 -20.99
C ASP A 85 2.13 -0.20 -21.76
N ASP A 86 1.57 0.09 -22.94
CA ASP A 86 1.96 1.21 -23.79
C ASP A 86 3.47 1.31 -24.07
N GLU A 87 4.15 0.15 -24.21
CA GLU A 87 5.59 0.09 -24.46
C GLU A 87 5.94 0.71 -25.81
N GLN A 88 6.87 1.67 -25.81
CA GLN A 88 7.43 2.29 -27.00
C GLN A 88 8.95 2.39 -26.85
N ALA A 89 9.67 2.17 -27.95
CA ALA A 89 11.10 2.30 -28.00
C ALA A 89 11.55 3.03 -29.27
N SER A 90 12.47 3.97 -29.10
CA SER A 90 13.28 4.58 -30.16
C SER A 90 14.73 4.12 -30.02
N PRO A 91 15.68 4.52 -30.89
CA PRO A 91 17.08 4.10 -30.76
C PRO A 91 17.72 4.39 -29.40
N THR A 92 17.29 5.45 -28.72
CA THR A 92 17.87 5.94 -27.46
C THR A 92 16.83 6.10 -26.35
N THR A 93 15.54 6.00 -26.65
CA THR A 93 14.47 6.30 -25.69
C THR A 93 13.57 5.11 -25.49
N TYR A 94 13.17 4.88 -24.24
CA TYR A 94 12.22 3.86 -23.83
C TYR A 94 11.12 4.51 -23.00
N SER A 95 9.86 4.23 -23.34
CA SER A 95 8.72 4.66 -22.53
C SER A 95 7.72 3.53 -22.35
N ALA A 96 7.16 3.41 -21.15
CA ALA A 96 6.11 2.44 -20.85
C ALA A 96 5.37 2.82 -19.57
N ASN A 97 4.18 2.25 -19.41
CA ASN A 97 3.47 2.14 -18.14
C ASN A 97 3.84 0.80 -17.50
N ILE A 98 4.51 0.83 -16.36
CA ILE A 98 4.97 -0.38 -15.68
C ILE A 98 4.13 -0.57 -14.43
N SER A 99 3.47 -1.71 -14.31
CA SER A 99 2.83 -2.17 -13.08
C SER A 99 3.63 -3.32 -12.47
N MET A 100 3.81 -3.32 -11.17
CA MET A 100 4.42 -4.45 -10.45
C MET A 100 3.57 -4.82 -9.24
N THR A 101 3.49 -6.12 -8.97
CA THR A 101 2.89 -6.66 -7.75
C THR A 101 3.99 -7.21 -6.87
N LEU A 102 4.04 -6.82 -5.60
CA LEU A 102 5.02 -7.36 -4.65
C LEU A 102 4.56 -8.71 -4.11
N ASP A 103 5.53 -9.59 -3.89
CA ASP A 103 5.33 -10.83 -3.14
C ASP A 103 5.28 -10.49 -1.64
N ALA A 104 4.11 -10.68 -1.03
CA ALA A 104 3.90 -10.35 0.36
C ALA A 104 4.89 -11.09 1.29
N ASP A 105 5.13 -12.38 1.06
CA ASP A 105 5.95 -13.21 1.94
C ASP A 105 7.44 -12.88 1.79
N ALA A 106 7.88 -12.63 0.56
CA ALA A 106 9.24 -12.14 0.29
C ALA A 106 9.47 -10.78 0.97
N VAL A 107 8.50 -9.88 0.88
CA VAL A 107 8.56 -8.57 1.54
C VAL A 107 8.61 -8.71 3.06
N ARG A 108 7.75 -9.53 3.68
CA ARG A 108 7.77 -9.71 5.14
C ARG A 108 9.13 -10.24 5.60
N THR A 109 9.67 -11.21 4.87
CA THR A 109 10.98 -11.81 5.15
C THR A 109 12.08 -10.76 5.04
N TRP A 110 12.12 -10.00 3.94
CA TRP A 110 13.13 -8.98 3.71
C TRP A 110 13.08 -7.86 4.76
N LEU A 111 11.89 -7.35 5.10
CA LEU A 111 11.75 -6.32 6.15
C LEU A 111 12.22 -6.85 7.51
N ALA A 112 11.88 -8.10 7.86
CA ALA A 112 12.33 -8.73 9.08
C ALA A 112 13.86 -8.89 9.14
N GLU A 113 14.49 -9.34 8.04
CA GLU A 113 15.95 -9.44 7.92
C GLU A 113 16.65 -8.09 8.04
N LYS A 114 16.02 -7.03 7.54
CA LYS A 114 16.52 -5.65 7.62
C LYS A 114 16.17 -4.94 8.92
N GLY A 115 15.46 -5.60 9.84
CA GLY A 115 15.03 -5.01 11.11
C GLY A 115 14.05 -3.85 10.93
N VAL A 116 13.38 -3.75 9.78
CA VAL A 116 12.35 -2.75 9.54
C VAL A 116 11.04 -3.26 10.08
N GLN A 117 10.40 -2.44 10.90
CA GLN A 117 9.08 -2.77 11.41
C GLN A 117 8.09 -2.89 10.24
N ASN A 118 7.52 -4.08 10.09
CA ASN A 118 6.55 -4.42 9.07
C ASN A 118 5.14 -4.43 9.67
N TRP A 119 4.18 -3.90 8.91
CA TRP A 119 2.77 -3.81 9.25
C TRP A 119 1.86 -4.35 8.14
N LEU A 120 2.40 -5.11 7.21
CA LEU A 120 1.59 -5.86 6.25
C LEU A 120 0.65 -6.82 7.00
N PRO A 121 -0.63 -6.91 6.61
CA PRO A 121 -1.53 -7.90 7.17
C PRO A 121 -0.95 -9.30 6.96
N ASP A 122 -0.96 -10.13 7.99
CA ASP A 122 -0.48 -11.50 7.90
C ASP A 122 -1.43 -12.33 7.01
N ALA A 123 -0.87 -13.21 6.19
CA ALA A 123 -1.66 -14.13 5.36
C ALA A 123 -2.54 -15.06 6.23
N ASP A 124 -2.08 -15.37 7.44
CA ASP A 124 -2.80 -16.21 8.41
C ASP A 124 -3.90 -15.47 9.18
N ASN A 125 -3.96 -14.13 9.05
CA ASN A 125 -4.94 -13.28 9.71
C ASN A 125 -5.99 -12.76 8.72
N ILE A 126 -6.38 -13.58 7.74
CA ILE A 126 -7.51 -13.38 6.81
C ILE A 126 -8.82 -12.99 7.50
N ASN A 127 -8.96 -13.25 8.81
CA ASN A 127 -10.10 -12.85 9.62
C ASN A 127 -9.95 -11.47 10.26
N ARG A 128 -8.93 -10.69 9.91
CA ARG A 128 -8.72 -9.32 10.40
C ARG A 128 -8.45 -8.36 9.24
N PHE A 129 -8.72 -7.07 9.46
CA PHE A 129 -8.34 -6.00 8.55
C PHE A 129 -7.58 -4.91 9.29
N VAL A 130 -6.65 -4.28 8.57
CA VAL A 130 -5.85 -3.17 9.06
C VAL A 130 -6.68 -1.89 9.01
N VAL A 131 -6.62 -1.11 10.08
CA VAL A 131 -7.15 0.25 10.16
C VAL A 131 -5.99 1.22 10.31
N TRP A 132 -5.97 2.23 9.45
CA TRP A 132 -5.07 3.38 9.53
C TRP A 132 -5.85 4.60 9.98
N ALA A 133 -5.56 5.09 11.17
CA ALA A 133 -6.18 6.28 11.73
C ALA A 133 -5.23 7.47 11.69
N GLU A 134 -5.65 8.54 11.03
CA GLU A 134 -5.03 9.87 11.16
C GLU A 134 -5.74 10.64 12.27
N LEU A 135 -4.98 11.00 13.30
CA LEU A 135 -5.44 11.60 14.54
C LEU A 135 -5.10 13.10 14.52
N SER A 136 -6.05 13.96 14.13
CA SER A 136 -5.88 15.42 14.19
C SER A 136 -5.65 15.92 15.62
N SER A 137 -6.16 15.20 16.63
CA SER A 137 -5.90 15.39 18.06
C SER A 137 -5.54 14.04 18.71
N PRO A 138 -4.25 13.66 18.80
CA PRO A 138 -3.81 12.29 19.10
C PRO A 138 -4.48 11.65 20.32
N ILE A 139 -4.49 12.33 21.47
CA ILE A 139 -5.06 11.78 22.70
C ILE A 139 -6.59 11.73 22.61
N ALA A 140 -7.24 12.81 22.20
CA ALA A 140 -8.69 12.89 22.16
C ALA A 140 -9.29 11.89 21.16
N ASN A 141 -8.71 11.83 19.95
CA ASN A 141 -9.14 10.90 18.92
C ASN A 141 -8.83 9.44 19.29
N TRP A 142 -7.70 9.16 19.94
CA TRP A 142 -7.43 7.82 20.46
C TRP A 142 -8.45 7.37 21.49
N VAL A 143 -8.76 8.22 22.48
CA VAL A 143 -9.77 7.93 23.50
C VAL A 143 -11.12 7.64 22.85
N GLU A 144 -11.53 8.46 21.89
CA GLU A 144 -12.78 8.27 21.16
C GLU A 144 -12.83 6.95 20.38
N LEU A 145 -11.75 6.60 19.67
CA LEU A 145 -11.67 5.32 18.95
C LEU A 145 -11.74 4.12 19.91
N ASN A 146 -11.07 4.22 21.06
CA ASN A 146 -11.10 3.19 22.08
C ASN A 146 -12.48 3.06 22.73
N ASP A 147 -13.19 4.17 22.95
CA ASP A 147 -14.56 4.16 23.46
C ASP A 147 -15.53 3.55 22.44
N ILE A 148 -15.39 3.87 21.15
CA ILE A 148 -16.16 3.24 20.06
C ILE A 148 -15.91 1.73 20.04
N ALA A 149 -14.64 1.32 20.06
CA ALA A 149 -14.30 -0.10 20.03
C ALA A 149 -14.86 -0.87 21.24
N ARG A 150 -14.75 -0.31 22.45
CA ARG A 150 -15.31 -0.91 23.66
C ARG A 150 -16.82 -1.02 23.62
N ARG A 151 -17.52 0.03 23.18
CA ARG A 151 -18.98 0.05 23.04
C ARG A 151 -19.47 -1.04 22.09
N GLU A 152 -18.75 -1.24 20.98
CA GLU A 152 -19.10 -2.24 19.97
C GLU A 152 -18.50 -3.64 20.26
N ASN A 153 -17.87 -3.83 21.42
CA ASN A 153 -17.18 -5.07 21.81
C ASN A 153 -16.18 -5.55 20.74
N VAL A 154 -15.45 -4.61 20.16
CA VAL A 154 -14.45 -4.84 19.12
C VAL A 154 -13.06 -4.87 19.76
N ASP A 155 -12.36 -5.99 19.57
CA ASP A 155 -10.98 -6.16 20.02
C ASP A 155 -10.00 -5.39 19.12
N VAL A 156 -9.46 -4.29 19.64
CA VAL A 156 -8.46 -3.46 18.97
C VAL A 156 -7.07 -4.00 19.28
N ALA A 157 -6.46 -4.64 18.29
CA ALA A 157 -5.07 -5.05 18.37
C ALA A 157 -4.19 -3.90 17.83
N ILE A 158 -3.75 -3.01 18.71
CA ILE A 158 -2.84 -1.91 18.34
C ILE A 158 -1.55 -2.50 17.78
N LYS A 159 -1.18 -2.05 16.58
CA LYS A 159 0.06 -2.45 15.91
C LYS A 159 1.13 -1.36 16.01
N SER A 160 0.73 -0.09 15.93
CA SER A 160 1.68 1.03 15.97
C SER A 160 1.00 2.33 16.37
N ILE A 161 1.76 3.19 17.06
CA ILE A 161 1.43 4.59 17.34
C ILE A 161 2.66 5.41 16.96
N ASN A 162 2.55 6.23 15.91
CA ASN A 162 3.63 7.11 15.46
C ASN A 162 3.08 8.52 15.21
N GLY A 163 3.41 9.45 16.11
CA GLY A 163 2.96 10.84 16.03
C GLY A 163 1.44 10.97 16.01
N ASN A 164 0.91 11.47 14.91
CA ASN A 164 -0.53 11.63 14.68
C ASN A 164 -1.16 10.42 13.97
N ARG A 165 -0.44 9.30 13.86
CA ARG A 165 -0.92 8.10 13.15
C ARG A 165 -1.01 6.93 14.11
N LEU A 166 -2.13 6.24 14.04
CA LEU A 166 -2.40 5.03 14.77
C LEU A 166 -2.77 3.94 13.77
N MET A 167 -2.27 2.74 14.01
CA MET A 167 -2.64 1.59 13.20
C MET A 167 -2.93 0.39 14.09
N PHE A 168 -3.99 -0.33 13.74
CA PHE A 168 -4.50 -1.45 14.50
C PHE A 168 -5.26 -2.43 13.60
N ASP A 169 -5.34 -3.68 14.04
CA ASP A 169 -6.16 -4.68 13.36
C ASP A 169 -7.49 -4.85 14.06
N LEU A 170 -8.54 -5.08 13.27
CA LEU A 170 -9.87 -5.45 13.75
C LEU A 170 -10.35 -6.75 13.12
N PRO A 171 -11.17 -7.56 13.82
CA PRO A 171 -11.82 -8.71 13.21
C PRO A 171 -12.68 -8.32 11.99
N MET A 172 -12.59 -9.05 10.89
CA MET A 172 -13.40 -8.84 9.68
C MET A 172 -14.91 -8.88 9.99
N SER A 173 -15.33 -9.71 10.93
CA SER A 173 -16.71 -9.77 11.43
C SER A 173 -17.20 -8.45 12.04
N SER A 174 -16.29 -7.61 12.55
CA SER A 174 -16.62 -6.32 13.15
C SER A 174 -16.64 -5.15 12.17
N ARG A 175 -16.24 -5.36 10.90
CA ARG A 175 -16.04 -4.26 9.92
C ARG A 175 -17.28 -3.40 9.72
N GLY A 176 -18.44 -4.03 9.55
CA GLY A 176 -19.71 -3.32 9.34
C GLY A 176 -20.08 -2.45 10.55
N THR A 177 -20.09 -3.07 11.74
CA THR A 177 -20.40 -2.38 13.00
C THR A 177 -19.43 -1.25 13.29
N PHE A 178 -18.11 -1.49 13.14
CA PHE A 178 -17.08 -0.49 13.37
C PHE A 178 -17.21 0.70 12.42
N THR A 179 -17.39 0.47 11.11
CA THR A 179 -17.52 1.56 10.13
C THR A 179 -18.77 2.42 10.32
N ILE A 180 -19.87 1.84 10.81
CA ILE A 180 -21.06 2.59 11.23
C ILE A 180 -20.73 3.43 12.46
N ALA A 181 -20.15 2.83 13.49
CA ALA A 181 -19.90 3.49 14.77
C ALA A 181 -18.90 4.65 14.66
N ILE A 182 -17.84 4.52 13.86
CA ILE A 182 -16.91 5.63 13.61
C ILE A 182 -17.58 6.77 12.83
N ARG A 183 -18.45 6.45 11.86
CA ARG A 183 -19.20 7.47 11.09
C ARG A 183 -20.13 8.27 12.00
N GLU A 184 -20.82 7.60 12.92
CA GLU A 184 -21.65 8.24 13.95
C GLU A 184 -20.82 9.13 14.89
N GLY A 185 -19.57 8.76 15.17
CA GLY A 185 -18.59 9.59 15.88
C GLY A 185 -18.02 10.76 15.08
N GLY A 186 -18.48 10.96 13.84
CA GLY A 186 -18.01 12.02 12.95
C GLY A 186 -16.68 11.71 12.26
N TRP A 187 -16.26 10.45 12.20
CA TRP A 187 -15.11 10.03 11.42
C TRP A 187 -15.49 9.76 9.97
N HIS A 188 -14.56 10.10 9.09
CA HIS A 188 -14.58 9.73 7.69
C HIS A 188 -13.79 8.44 7.49
N TYR A 189 -14.16 7.65 6.48
CA TYR A 189 -13.38 6.47 6.12
C TYR A 189 -13.39 6.19 4.62
N ALA A 190 -12.33 5.51 4.17
CA ALA A 190 -12.21 4.99 2.81
C ALA A 190 -11.50 3.63 2.83
N ASN A 191 -11.87 2.76 1.89
CA ASN A 191 -11.08 1.56 1.60
C ASN A 191 -9.99 1.97 0.61
N MET A 192 -8.73 1.89 1.04
CA MET A 192 -7.58 2.23 0.21
C MET A 192 -6.49 1.21 0.48
N ASP A 193 -5.89 0.70 -0.59
CA ASP A 193 -4.72 -0.16 -0.53
C ASP A 193 -4.96 -1.48 0.25
N GLY A 194 -6.21 -1.95 0.36
CA GLY A 194 -6.54 -3.14 1.15
C GLY A 194 -6.72 -2.89 2.66
N ALA A 195 -6.59 -1.64 3.11
CA ALA A 195 -6.83 -1.23 4.50
C ALA A 195 -8.02 -0.26 4.63
N LEU A 196 -8.53 -0.09 5.85
CA LEU A 196 -9.52 0.93 6.19
C LEU A 196 -8.79 2.18 6.66
N ARG A 197 -8.77 3.24 5.85
CA ARG A 197 -8.25 4.56 6.29
C ARG A 197 -9.37 5.33 6.96
N ILE A 198 -9.10 5.90 8.12
CA ILE A 198 -10.04 6.70 8.91
C ILE A 198 -9.39 8.02 9.33
N TRP A 199 -10.16 9.10 9.29
CA TRP A 199 -9.70 10.44 9.68
C TRP A 199 -10.87 11.27 10.20
N LYS A 200 -10.56 12.38 10.86
CA LYS A 200 -11.53 13.33 11.39
C LYS A 200 -11.26 14.71 10.85
#